data_AF-A0A950RR53-F1
#
_entry.id   AF-A0A950RR53-F1
#
_cell.length_a   1.000
_cell.length_b   1.000
_cell.length_c   1.000
_cell.angle_alpha   90.00
_cell.angle_beta   90.00
_cell.angle_gamma   90.00
#
_symmetry.space_group_name_H-M   'P 1'
#
loop_
_entity.id
_entity.type
_entity.pdbx_description
1 polymer ?
#
loop_
_entity_poly.entity_id
_entity_poly.type
_entity_poly.pdbx_seq_one_letter_code
_entity_poly.pdbx_strand_id
1 'polypeptide(L)'
;MPMLRAMVAVMFCLVALLVPASAFAHDDPVLTIRVLSQGITDGQIDTAMGEVDDNAMINVDKPVAGREEIIAWIQHQLTLNLRIEVFDITPTQTADGYDVTWTTHMYREDWRKAGVPMRQTTEHASIHNGRVTQWTSSLGTQLASASGANAPQPANARQSSAAQQPAAAAPTTSGRAAGPSIGGVPVSQIPVGIIALVLLLAAVATLVLRSAVRRPRRADSPRVVSTIESLAPRAAERKP
;
A
#
# COMPACT_ATOMS: atom_id res chain seq x y z
N MET A 1 11.69 3.60 40.62
CA MET A 1 11.80 4.26 39.31
C MET A 1 11.90 3.35 38.05
N PRO A 2 12.12 2.01 38.09
CA PRO A 2 12.21 1.22 36.85
C PRO A 2 10.85 0.98 36.15
N MET A 3 9.74 0.95 36.89
CA MET A 3 8.39 0.75 36.32
C MET A 3 7.95 1.90 35.39
N LEU A 4 8.28 3.15 35.72
CA LEU A 4 7.92 4.32 34.90
C LEU A 4 8.57 4.27 33.52
N ARG A 5 9.83 3.81 33.44
CA ARG A 5 10.56 3.70 32.16
C ARG A 5 10.01 2.60 31.25
N ALA A 6 9.59 1.48 31.82
CA ALA A 6 8.96 0.39 31.07
C ALA A 6 7.59 0.82 30.50
N MET A 7 6.80 1.55 31.31
CA MET A 7 5.48 2.02 30.89
C MET A 7 5.58 3.06 29.75
N VAL A 8 6.54 3.99 29.81
CA VAL A 8 6.79 4.97 28.74
C VAL A 8 7.22 4.28 27.44
N ALA A 9 8.07 3.25 27.51
CA ALA A 9 8.51 2.51 26.32
C ALA A 9 7.37 1.73 25.65
N VAL A 10 6.50 1.09 26.44
CA VAL A 10 5.33 0.36 25.93
C VAL A 10 4.33 1.33 25.27
N MET A 11 4.08 2.50 25.89
CA MET A 11 3.22 3.51 25.30
C MET A 11 3.78 4.03 23.96
N PHE A 12 5.09 4.27 23.88
CA PHE A 12 5.72 4.74 22.65
C PHE A 12 5.66 3.69 21.52
N CYS A 13 5.82 2.40 21.84
CA CYS A 13 5.62 1.30 20.88
C CYS A 13 4.15 1.17 20.43
N LEU A 14 3.19 1.33 21.34
CA LEU A 14 1.76 1.29 21.00
C LEU A 14 1.36 2.48 20.12
N VAL A 15 1.88 3.67 20.39
CA VAL A 15 1.69 4.86 19.55
C VAL A 15 2.33 4.68 18.18
N ALA A 16 3.52 4.06 18.10
CA ALA A 16 4.17 3.73 16.83
C ALA A 16 3.41 2.66 16.01
N LEU A 17 2.72 1.73 16.69
CA LEU A 17 1.82 0.73 16.06
C LEU A 17 0.46 1.31 15.67
N LEU A 18 0.07 2.44 16.26
CA LEU A 18 -1.11 3.22 15.91
C LEU A 18 -0.86 4.23 14.79
N VAL A 19 0.38 4.35 14.28
CA VAL A 19 0.63 5.08 13.03
C VAL A 19 -0.09 4.29 11.93
N PRO A 20 -1.19 4.82 11.39
CA PRO A 20 -2.01 4.05 10.48
C PRO A 20 -1.17 3.72 9.24
N ALA A 21 -1.21 2.46 8.81
CA ALA A 21 -0.54 1.98 7.60
C ALA A 21 -1.03 2.69 6.32
N SER A 22 -1.96 3.64 6.42
CA SER A 22 -2.49 4.50 5.37
C SER A 22 -1.50 5.54 4.84
N ALA A 23 -0.24 5.53 5.28
CA ALA A 23 0.77 6.54 4.94
C ALA A 23 1.76 6.13 3.84
N PHE A 24 1.57 4.99 3.17
CA PHE A 24 2.37 4.64 1.99
C PHE A 24 1.55 4.84 0.72
N ALA A 25 1.15 6.09 0.47
CA ALA A 25 0.92 6.49 -0.91
C ALA A 25 2.27 6.29 -1.61
N HIS A 26 2.31 5.43 -2.61
CA HIS A 26 3.53 5.18 -3.35
C HIS A 26 3.84 6.39 -4.23
N ASP A 27 5.10 6.82 -4.27
CA ASP A 27 5.57 7.88 -5.18
C ASP A 27 5.60 7.44 -6.67
N ASP A 28 5.12 6.23 -6.99
CA ASP A 28 5.03 5.71 -8.35
C ASP A 28 3.60 5.92 -8.90
N PRO A 29 3.40 6.87 -9.83
CA PRO A 29 2.08 7.15 -10.40
C PRO A 29 1.50 5.94 -11.15
N VAL A 30 2.34 5.07 -11.73
CA VAL A 30 1.88 3.87 -12.43
C VAL A 30 1.30 2.86 -11.45
N LEU A 31 1.93 2.72 -10.28
CA LEU A 31 1.45 1.82 -9.23
C LEU A 31 0.14 2.35 -8.63
N THR A 32 0.03 3.66 -8.35
CA THR A 32 -1.19 4.31 -7.87
C THR A 32 -2.40 4.02 -8.78
N ILE A 33 -2.27 4.20 -10.09
CA ILE A 33 -3.38 3.93 -11.03
C ILE A 33 -3.75 2.43 -11.06
N ARG A 34 -2.76 1.53 -10.99
CA ARG A 34 -3.01 0.08 -10.97
C ARG A 34 -3.71 -0.36 -9.69
N VAL A 35 -3.24 0.09 -8.52
CA VAL A 35 -3.84 -0.24 -7.23
C VAL A 35 -5.25 0.32 -7.13
N LEU A 36 -5.48 1.56 -7.57
CA LEU A 36 -6.81 2.17 -7.64
C LEU A 36 -7.77 1.32 -8.50
N SER A 37 -7.38 1.02 -9.73
CA SER A 37 -8.23 0.30 -10.69
C SER A 37 -8.51 -1.14 -10.27
N GLN A 38 -7.50 -1.81 -9.68
CA GLN A 38 -7.64 -3.16 -9.14
C GLN A 38 -8.53 -3.16 -7.88
N GLY A 39 -8.35 -2.19 -6.98
CA GLY A 39 -9.17 -2.05 -5.78
C GLY A 39 -10.65 -1.85 -6.11
N ILE A 40 -10.95 -1.04 -7.14
CA ILE A 40 -12.32 -0.89 -7.66
C ILE A 40 -12.82 -2.20 -8.27
N THR A 41 -12.01 -2.89 -9.08
CA THR A 41 -12.42 -4.15 -9.73
C THR A 41 -12.68 -5.28 -8.72
N ASP A 42 -11.88 -5.36 -7.67
CA ASP A 42 -11.95 -6.44 -6.66
C ASP A 42 -12.91 -6.14 -5.50
N GLY A 43 -13.56 -4.96 -5.50
CA GLY A 43 -14.42 -4.53 -4.40
C GLY A 43 -13.67 -4.16 -3.11
N GLN A 44 -12.37 -3.91 -3.20
CA GLN A 44 -11.53 -3.47 -2.09
C GLN A 44 -11.57 -1.94 -1.98
N ILE A 45 -12.67 -1.41 -1.44
CA ILE A 45 -12.92 0.03 -1.35
C ILE A 45 -11.81 0.73 -0.55
N ASP A 46 -11.36 0.15 0.57
CA ASP A 46 -10.30 0.75 1.39
C ASP A 46 -8.97 0.83 0.63
N THR A 47 -8.64 -0.18 -0.18
CA THR A 47 -7.47 -0.16 -1.06
C THR A 47 -7.61 0.95 -2.10
N ALA A 48 -8.75 1.04 -2.78
CA ALA A 48 -9.00 2.10 -3.77
C ALA A 48 -8.94 3.51 -3.16
N MET A 49 -9.56 3.72 -2.00
CA MET A 49 -9.53 5.00 -1.30
C MET A 49 -8.17 5.31 -0.66
N GLY A 50 -7.29 4.31 -0.52
CA GLY A 50 -5.88 4.50 -0.20
C GLY A 50 -5.15 5.36 -1.24
N GLU A 51 -5.60 5.33 -2.49
CA GLU A 51 -4.99 5.99 -3.64
C GLU A 51 -5.65 7.31 -4.04
N VAL A 52 -6.76 7.67 -3.39
CA VAL A 52 -7.54 8.87 -3.73
C VAL A 52 -7.41 9.89 -2.60
N ASP A 53 -7.26 11.17 -2.93
CA ASP A 53 -7.27 12.25 -1.95
C ASP A 53 -8.69 12.44 -1.38
N ASP A 54 -8.79 12.79 -0.10
CA ASP A 54 -10.09 12.95 0.58
C ASP A 54 -10.93 14.08 -0.02
N ASN A 55 -10.31 15.04 -0.70
CA ASN A 55 -10.96 16.16 -1.39
C ASN A 55 -10.90 16.01 -2.92
N ALA A 56 -10.62 14.81 -3.43
CA ALA A 56 -10.51 14.59 -4.85
C ALA A 56 -11.81 14.89 -5.59
N MET A 57 -11.68 15.17 -6.88
CA MET A 57 -12.80 15.35 -7.81
C MET A 57 -12.70 14.31 -8.94
N ILE A 58 -13.75 13.52 -9.10
CA ILE A 58 -13.83 12.49 -10.15
C ILE A 58 -14.97 12.86 -11.12
N ASN A 59 -14.68 12.87 -12.42
CA ASN A 59 -15.61 13.14 -13.49
C ASN A 59 -15.53 12.04 -14.55
N VAL A 60 -16.16 10.90 -14.28
CA VAL A 60 -16.13 9.71 -15.16
C VAL A 60 -17.45 9.57 -15.91
N ASP A 61 -18.53 9.30 -15.18
CA ASP A 61 -19.90 9.23 -15.70
C ASP A 61 -20.76 10.39 -15.20
N LYS A 62 -20.46 10.88 -14.00
CA LYS A 62 -20.98 12.11 -13.40
C LYS A 62 -19.89 12.74 -12.52
N PRO A 63 -19.94 14.05 -12.26
CA PRO A 63 -19.07 14.67 -11.27
C PRO A 63 -19.42 14.17 -9.87
N VAL A 64 -18.41 13.75 -9.12
CA VAL A 64 -18.46 13.43 -7.69
C VAL A 64 -17.26 14.05 -6.99
N ALA A 65 -17.45 14.55 -5.78
CA ALA A 65 -16.40 15.26 -5.06
C ALA A 65 -16.33 14.85 -3.58
N GLY A 66 -15.10 14.67 -3.11
CA GLY A 66 -14.83 14.30 -1.73
C GLY A 66 -15.05 12.83 -1.41
N ARG A 67 -14.44 12.40 -0.31
CA ARG A 67 -14.32 10.99 0.08
C ARG A 67 -15.65 10.23 0.11
N GLU A 68 -16.69 10.80 0.73
CA GLU A 68 -17.97 10.12 0.93
C GLU A 68 -18.73 9.89 -0.38
N GLU A 69 -18.77 10.89 -1.27
CA GLU A 69 -19.41 10.75 -2.58
C GLU A 69 -18.65 9.78 -3.49
N ILE A 70 -17.32 9.80 -3.43
CA ILE A 70 -16.47 8.87 -4.18
C ILE A 70 -16.69 7.44 -3.70
N ILE A 71 -16.75 7.20 -2.38
CA ILE A 71 -17.07 5.87 -1.82
C ILE A 71 -18.44 5.40 -2.31
N ALA A 72 -19.47 6.25 -2.24
CA ALA A 72 -20.81 5.91 -2.70
C ALA A 72 -20.84 5.62 -4.20
N TRP A 73 -20.05 6.35 -4.99
CA TRP A 73 -19.87 6.10 -6.42
C TRP A 73 -19.19 4.75 -6.68
N ILE A 74 -18.07 4.43 -6.02
CA ILE A 74 -17.39 3.13 -6.15
C ILE A 74 -18.35 2.00 -5.79
N GLN A 75 -19.05 2.11 -4.67
CA GLN A 75 -20.07 1.14 -4.25
C GLN A 75 -21.14 0.94 -5.31
N HIS A 76 -21.63 2.01 -5.92
CA HIS A 76 -22.59 1.92 -7.01
C HIS A 76 -21.99 1.17 -8.23
N GLN A 77 -20.77 1.50 -8.66
CA GLN A 77 -20.12 0.79 -9.77
C GLN A 77 -19.94 -0.71 -9.47
N LEU A 78 -19.66 -1.08 -8.21
CA LEU A 78 -19.58 -2.48 -7.78
C LEU A 78 -20.92 -3.20 -7.90
N THR A 79 -22.05 -2.55 -7.60
CA THR A 79 -23.38 -3.15 -7.83
C THR A 79 -23.66 -3.46 -9.30
N LEU A 80 -22.93 -2.81 -10.21
CA LEU A 80 -23.02 -2.97 -11.66
C LEU A 80 -21.97 -3.94 -12.20
N ASN A 81 -21.20 -4.58 -11.30
CA ASN A 81 -20.10 -5.50 -11.61
C ASN A 81 -19.09 -4.86 -12.58
N LEU A 82 -18.70 -3.61 -12.29
CA LEU A 82 -17.68 -2.91 -13.06
C LEU A 82 -16.35 -3.66 -12.97
N ARG A 83 -15.75 -3.94 -14.12
CA ARG A 83 -14.37 -4.41 -14.26
C ARG A 83 -13.58 -3.41 -15.10
N ILE A 84 -12.37 -3.09 -14.64
CA ILE A 84 -11.47 -2.14 -15.31
C ILE A 84 -10.19 -2.87 -15.69
N GLU A 85 -9.86 -2.86 -16.99
CA GLU A 85 -8.56 -3.32 -17.50
C GLU A 85 -7.77 -2.09 -17.96
N VAL A 86 -6.54 -1.93 -17.47
CA VAL A 86 -5.72 -0.72 -17.65
C VAL A 86 -4.58 -0.96 -18.64
N PHE A 87 -4.38 -0.01 -19.56
CA PHE A 87 -3.38 -0.04 -20.63
C PHE A 87 -2.68 1.32 -20.78
N ASP A 88 -1.48 1.31 -21.38
CA ASP A 88 -0.79 2.51 -21.88
C ASP A 88 -0.65 3.67 -20.88
N ILE A 89 -0.36 3.35 -19.62
CA ILE A 89 -0.18 4.36 -18.57
C ILE A 89 1.06 5.21 -18.90
N THR A 90 0.82 6.50 -19.10
CA THR A 90 1.84 7.49 -19.47
C THR A 90 1.87 8.61 -18.43
N PRO A 91 2.76 8.53 -17.44
CA PRO A 91 2.96 9.60 -16.46
C PRO A 91 3.81 10.73 -17.05
N THR A 92 3.44 11.96 -16.72
CA THR A 92 4.16 13.20 -17.03
C THR A 92 4.42 13.93 -15.73
N GLN A 93 5.69 14.16 -15.40
CA GLN A 93 6.07 14.84 -14.17
C GLN A 93 5.68 16.33 -14.22
N THR A 94 5.08 16.83 -13.14
CA THR A 94 4.75 18.25 -12.93
C THR A 94 5.60 18.83 -11.80
N ALA A 95 5.38 20.10 -11.44
CA ALA A 95 6.11 20.75 -10.34
C ALA A 95 5.70 20.22 -8.95
N ASP A 96 4.48 19.70 -8.84
CA ASP A 96 3.79 19.31 -7.60
C ASP A 96 3.37 17.82 -7.57
N GLY A 97 3.71 17.05 -8.61
CA GLY A 97 3.48 15.62 -8.68
C GLY A 97 3.51 15.08 -10.11
N TYR A 98 2.41 14.48 -10.54
CA TYR A 98 2.29 13.86 -11.87
C TYR A 98 0.92 14.10 -12.47
N ASP A 99 0.89 14.38 -13.77
CA ASP A 99 -0.29 14.16 -14.60
C ASP A 99 -0.14 12.80 -15.29
N VAL A 100 -1.19 11.99 -15.26
CA VAL A 100 -1.17 10.62 -15.80
C VAL A 100 -2.30 10.47 -16.78
N THR A 101 -1.98 9.99 -17.98
CA THR A 101 -2.97 9.56 -18.97
C THR A 101 -2.89 8.05 -19.13
N TRP A 102 -4.01 7.37 -19.24
CA TRP A 102 -4.04 5.93 -19.54
C TRP A 102 -5.30 5.55 -20.31
N THR A 103 -5.26 4.38 -20.94
CA THR A 103 -6.44 3.80 -21.60
C THR A 103 -7.04 2.75 -20.70
N THR A 104 -8.37 2.66 -20.62
CA THR A 104 -9.03 1.52 -19.96
C THR A 104 -10.05 0.84 -20.85
N HIS A 105 -10.22 -0.46 -20.65
CA HIS A 105 -11.39 -1.20 -21.10
C HIS A 105 -12.29 -1.43 -19.89
N MET A 106 -13.47 -0.81 -19.91
CA MET A 106 -14.48 -0.94 -18.87
C MET A 106 -15.56 -1.92 -19.30
N TYR A 107 -15.89 -2.86 -18.41
CA TYR A 107 -16.96 -3.82 -18.58
C TYR A 107 -17.97 -3.64 -17.46
N ARG A 108 -19.26 -3.60 -17.78
CA ARG A 108 -20.34 -3.57 -16.79
C ARG A 108 -21.45 -4.53 -17.17
N GLU A 109 -22.13 -5.07 -16.16
CA GLU A 109 -23.19 -6.06 -16.35
C GLU A 109 -24.44 -5.45 -16.98
N ASP A 110 -24.79 -4.21 -16.65
CA ASP A 110 -25.92 -3.50 -17.25
C ASP A 110 -25.68 -3.20 -18.74
N TRP A 111 -24.45 -2.84 -19.11
CA TRP A 111 -24.05 -2.70 -20.51
C TRP A 111 -24.17 -4.03 -21.26
N ARG A 112 -23.63 -5.11 -20.67
CA ARG A 112 -23.73 -6.46 -21.25
C ARG A 112 -25.18 -6.88 -21.48
N LYS A 113 -26.07 -6.66 -20.51
CA LYS A 113 -27.52 -6.94 -20.63
C LYS A 113 -28.19 -6.09 -21.71
N ALA A 114 -27.72 -4.88 -21.93
CA ALA A 114 -28.18 -3.99 -22.99
C ALA A 114 -27.54 -4.27 -24.37
N GLY A 115 -26.68 -5.31 -24.48
CA GLY A 115 -25.96 -5.62 -25.72
C GLY A 115 -24.85 -4.62 -26.06
N VAL A 116 -24.48 -3.74 -25.12
CA VAL A 116 -23.36 -2.82 -25.26
C VAL A 116 -22.09 -3.59 -24.87
N PRO A 117 -21.09 -3.68 -25.76
CA PRO A 117 -19.83 -4.33 -25.45
C PRO A 117 -19.04 -3.50 -24.42
N MET A 118 -17.78 -3.87 -24.16
CA MET A 118 -16.86 -3.02 -23.40
C MET A 118 -16.80 -1.59 -23.96
N ARG A 119 -16.57 -0.63 -23.08
CA ARG A 119 -16.22 0.74 -23.48
C ARG A 119 -14.73 0.94 -23.30
N GLN A 120 -14.08 1.46 -24.32
CA GLN A 120 -12.74 2.00 -24.19
C GLN A 120 -12.83 3.47 -23.82
N THR A 121 -12.08 3.87 -22.81
CA THR A 121 -11.98 5.26 -22.38
C THR A 121 -10.52 5.68 -22.28
N THR A 122 -10.28 6.97 -22.47
CA THR A 122 -9.03 7.62 -22.14
C THR A 122 -9.26 8.39 -20.85
N GLU A 123 -8.45 8.05 -19.85
CA GLU A 123 -8.49 8.61 -18.52
C GLU A 123 -7.36 9.62 -18.36
N HIS A 124 -7.63 10.69 -17.64
CA HIS A 124 -6.65 11.69 -17.23
C HIS A 124 -6.76 11.91 -15.73
N ALA A 125 -5.64 11.86 -14.99
CA ALA A 125 -5.63 12.18 -13.57
C ALA A 125 -4.41 13.00 -13.16
N SER A 126 -4.59 13.80 -12.12
CA SER A 126 -3.51 14.51 -11.45
C SER A 126 -3.26 13.86 -10.08
N ILE A 127 -1.99 13.54 -9.81
CA ILE A 127 -1.53 12.83 -8.61
C ILE A 127 -0.60 13.74 -7.82
N HIS A 128 -0.95 14.04 -6.57
CA HIS A 128 -0.13 14.80 -5.63
C HIS A 128 0.07 14.00 -4.35
N ASN A 129 1.30 13.97 -3.82
CA ASN A 129 1.67 13.17 -2.64
C ASN A 129 1.23 11.69 -2.76
N GLY A 130 1.40 11.11 -3.95
CA GLY A 130 1.03 9.72 -4.26
C GLY A 130 -0.49 9.44 -4.32
N ARG A 131 -1.35 10.47 -4.26
CA ARG A 131 -2.81 10.35 -4.28
C ARG A 131 -3.45 11.07 -5.46
N VAL A 132 -4.47 10.46 -6.04
CA VAL A 132 -5.29 11.06 -7.10
C VAL A 132 -6.13 12.20 -6.53
N THR A 133 -5.92 13.41 -7.05
CA THR A 133 -6.66 14.63 -6.66
C THR A 133 -7.72 15.01 -7.69
N GLN A 134 -7.49 14.69 -8.96
CA GLN A 134 -8.46 14.86 -10.04
C GLN A 134 -8.42 13.65 -10.95
N TRP A 135 -9.58 13.20 -11.43
CA TRP A 135 -9.68 12.14 -12.43
C TRP A 135 -10.85 12.43 -13.38
N THR A 136 -10.60 12.47 -14.69
CA THR A 136 -11.61 12.60 -15.73
C THR A 136 -11.54 11.44 -16.71
N SER A 137 -12.71 10.92 -17.11
CA SER A 137 -12.84 9.92 -18.17
C SER A 137 -13.42 10.54 -19.43
N SER A 138 -12.90 10.14 -20.57
CA SER A 138 -13.44 10.47 -21.89
C SER A 138 -13.61 9.20 -22.71
N LEU A 139 -14.69 9.10 -23.50
CA LEU A 139 -14.88 7.97 -24.40
C LEU A 139 -13.75 7.95 -25.44
N GLY A 140 -13.04 6.83 -25.52
CA GLY A 140 -12.00 6.62 -26.51
C GLY A 140 -12.61 6.59 -27.91
N THR A 141 -11.96 7.25 -28.86
CA THR A 141 -12.46 7.38 -30.25
C THR A 141 -12.38 6.10 -31.08
N GLN A 142 -11.83 5.00 -30.53
CA GLN A 142 -11.35 3.87 -31.33
C GLN A 142 -12.37 2.75 -31.60
N LEU A 143 -13.49 2.64 -30.87
CA LEU A 143 -14.49 1.57 -31.11
C LEU A 143 -15.50 1.87 -32.22
N ALA A 144 -15.61 3.10 -32.71
CA ALA A 144 -16.53 3.42 -33.81
C ALA A 144 -16.15 2.72 -35.13
N SER A 145 -14.90 2.28 -35.29
CA SER A 145 -14.41 1.68 -36.53
C SER A 145 -14.51 0.14 -36.56
N ALA A 146 -14.77 -0.53 -35.43
CA ALA A 146 -14.78 -2.00 -35.34
C ALA A 146 -16.20 -2.61 -35.51
N SER A 147 -17.25 -1.82 -35.34
CA SER A 147 -18.64 -2.22 -35.58
C SER A 147 -19.12 -1.95 -37.02
N GLY A 148 -18.18 -1.81 -37.96
CA GLY A 148 -18.43 -1.84 -39.40
C GLY A 148 -18.84 -3.23 -39.85
N ALA A 149 -20.09 -3.59 -39.57
CA ALA A 149 -20.79 -4.66 -40.26
C ALA A 149 -20.63 -4.49 -41.78
N ASN A 150 -20.22 -5.57 -42.44
CA ASN A 150 -20.28 -5.83 -43.89
C ASN A 150 -21.15 -4.83 -44.69
N ALA A 151 -20.56 -3.74 -45.16
CA ALA A 151 -21.06 -3.00 -46.30
C ALA A 151 -20.27 -3.48 -47.53
N PRO A 152 -20.91 -3.88 -48.64
CA PRO A 152 -20.19 -4.28 -49.85
C PRO A 152 -19.39 -3.09 -50.36
N GLN A 153 -18.07 -3.18 -50.25
CA GLN A 153 -17.14 -2.19 -50.76
C GLN A 153 -17.25 -2.15 -52.28
N PRO A 154 -17.55 -1.00 -52.91
CA PRO A 154 -17.56 -0.90 -54.36
C PRO A 154 -16.15 -1.18 -54.87
N ALA A 155 -16.06 -2.17 -55.76
CA ALA A 155 -14.85 -2.59 -56.43
C ALA A 155 -14.35 -1.47 -57.35
N ASN A 156 -13.60 -0.50 -56.81
CA ASN A 156 -12.67 0.36 -57.57
C ASN A 156 -11.86 1.24 -56.62
N ALA A 157 -10.77 0.69 -56.09
CA ALA A 157 -9.59 1.45 -55.68
C ALA A 157 -8.38 0.52 -55.67
N ARG A 158 -8.00 0.03 -56.86
CA ARG A 158 -6.62 -0.42 -57.11
C ARG A 158 -5.79 0.84 -57.31
N GLN A 159 -4.95 1.21 -56.35
CA GLN A 159 -3.74 2.00 -56.54
C GLN A 159 -2.93 1.93 -55.23
N SER A 160 -1.98 1.02 -55.16
CA SER A 160 -0.54 1.30 -55.38
C SER A 160 0.16 1.71 -54.09
N SER A 161 0.75 0.73 -53.39
CA SER A 161 2.00 0.90 -52.65
C SER A 161 2.56 -0.49 -52.34
N ALA A 162 3.43 -0.95 -53.23
CA ALA A 162 4.29 -2.10 -53.02
C ALA A 162 5.59 -1.65 -52.34
N ALA A 163 6.07 -2.52 -51.44
CA ALA A 163 7.46 -2.70 -51.01
C ALA A 163 8.15 -1.58 -50.22
N GLN A 164 8.41 -1.83 -48.92
CA GLN A 164 9.74 -2.27 -48.49
C GLN A 164 9.76 -2.73 -47.04
N GLN A 165 10.25 -3.96 -46.88
CA GLN A 165 10.51 -4.69 -45.65
C GLN A 165 12.02 -4.87 -45.54
N PRO A 166 12.62 -4.63 -44.36
CA PRO A 166 13.69 -5.48 -43.87
C PRO A 166 13.37 -5.94 -42.44
N ALA A 167 13.27 -7.24 -42.18
CA ALA A 167 14.36 -8.20 -41.96
C ALA A 167 14.81 -8.24 -40.48
N ALA A 168 14.71 -9.45 -39.94
CA ALA A 168 14.78 -9.82 -38.55
C ALA A 168 16.13 -9.51 -37.87
N ALA A 169 16.05 -9.07 -36.62
CA ALA A 169 17.14 -9.18 -35.65
C ALA A 169 16.62 -9.97 -34.44
N ALA A 170 17.26 -11.11 -34.18
CA ALA A 170 16.98 -12.00 -33.06
C ALA A 170 17.31 -11.33 -31.72
N PRO A 171 16.52 -11.54 -30.65
CA PRO A 171 16.94 -11.16 -29.31
C PRO A 171 17.88 -12.21 -28.72
N THR A 172 19.11 -11.79 -28.44
CA THR A 172 20.07 -12.52 -27.62
C THR A 172 19.60 -12.53 -26.15
N THR A 173 19.32 -13.71 -25.64
CA THR A 173 19.13 -13.96 -24.20
C THR A 173 20.47 -13.79 -23.48
N SER A 174 20.71 -12.60 -22.93
CA SER A 174 21.78 -12.38 -21.96
C SER A 174 21.26 -12.72 -20.56
N GLY A 175 21.78 -13.81 -20.01
CA GLY A 175 21.50 -14.26 -18.65
C GLY A 175 21.83 -13.17 -17.63
N ARG A 176 20.80 -12.69 -16.93
CA ARG A 176 20.95 -11.80 -15.78
C ARG A 176 21.22 -12.68 -14.57
N ALA A 177 22.40 -12.53 -13.99
CA ALA A 177 22.84 -13.21 -12.78
C ALA A 177 21.78 -13.08 -11.67
N ALA A 178 21.30 -14.22 -11.19
CA ALA A 178 20.41 -14.29 -10.04
C ALA A 178 21.16 -13.76 -8.80
N GLY A 179 20.74 -12.60 -8.30
CA GLY A 179 21.18 -12.10 -7.01
C GLY A 179 20.64 -12.97 -5.86
N PRO A 180 21.16 -12.79 -4.63
CA PRO A 180 20.67 -13.50 -3.47
C PRO A 180 19.16 -13.26 -3.29
N SER A 181 18.41 -14.34 -3.11
CA SER A 181 16.98 -14.34 -2.80
C SER A 181 16.75 -15.09 -1.50
N ILE A 182 15.76 -14.65 -0.71
CA ILE A 182 15.33 -15.32 0.51
C ILE A 182 13.87 -15.70 0.29
N GLY A 183 13.57 -17.01 0.20
CA GLY A 183 12.20 -17.50 -0.01
C GLY A 183 11.57 -17.14 -1.37
N GLY A 184 12.38 -16.93 -2.42
CA GLY A 184 11.88 -16.62 -3.76
C GLY A 184 11.62 -15.13 -4.05
N VAL A 185 11.83 -14.25 -3.07
CA VAL A 185 11.73 -12.79 -3.24
C VAL A 185 13.14 -12.20 -3.42
N PRO A 186 13.39 -11.39 -4.46
CA PRO A 186 14.67 -10.71 -4.64
C PRO A 186 14.90 -9.70 -3.49
N VAL A 187 16.08 -9.74 -2.85
CA VAL A 187 16.39 -8.90 -1.67
C VAL A 187 16.25 -7.38 -1.97
N SER A 188 16.33 -6.98 -3.24
CA SER A 188 16.11 -5.59 -3.68
C SER A 188 14.65 -5.11 -3.59
N GLN A 189 13.68 -6.01 -3.43
CA GLN A 189 12.25 -5.67 -3.30
C GLN A 189 11.75 -5.69 -1.85
N ILE A 190 12.60 -6.04 -0.88
CA ILE A 190 12.23 -5.92 0.52
C ILE A 190 12.31 -4.43 0.86
N PRO A 191 11.19 -3.78 1.24
CA PRO A 191 11.21 -2.37 1.63
C PRO A 191 12.22 -2.22 2.76
N VAL A 192 13.15 -1.27 2.64
CA VAL A 192 14.19 -1.01 3.66
C VAL A 192 13.57 -0.82 5.05
N GLY A 193 12.32 -0.33 5.11
CA GLY A 193 11.52 -0.23 6.33
C GLY A 193 11.28 -1.56 7.05
N ILE A 194 11.06 -2.67 6.33
CA ILE A 194 10.87 -3.99 6.96
C ILE A 194 12.16 -4.47 7.60
N ILE A 195 13.31 -4.29 6.94
CA ILE A 195 14.62 -4.66 7.51
C ILE A 195 14.90 -3.83 8.76
N ALA A 196 14.66 -2.51 8.72
CA ALA A 196 14.83 -1.63 9.87
C ALA A 196 13.92 -2.03 11.05
N LEU A 197 12.66 -2.40 10.77
CA LEU A 197 11.71 -2.85 11.79
C LEU A 197 12.15 -4.18 12.44
N VAL A 198 12.58 -5.16 11.64
CA VAL A 198 13.06 -6.46 12.16
C VAL A 198 14.32 -6.26 13.02
N LEU A 199 15.25 -5.42 12.60
CA LEU A 199 16.45 -5.10 13.39
C LEU A 199 16.10 -4.37 14.68
N LEU A 200 15.14 -3.44 14.65
CA LEU A 200 14.65 -2.75 15.84
C LEU A 200 14.01 -3.74 16.83
N LEU A 201 13.15 -4.64 16.35
CA LEU A 201 12.50 -5.67 17.18
C LEU A 201 13.55 -6.61 17.80
N ALA A 202 14.56 -7.03 17.03
CA ALA A 202 15.65 -7.87 17.54
C ALA A 202 16.50 -7.14 18.60
N ALA A 203 16.79 -5.85 18.41
CA ALA A 203 17.50 -5.04 19.39
C ALA A 203 16.70 -4.87 20.69
N VAL A 204 15.40 -4.62 20.60
CA VAL A 204 14.48 -4.52 21.75
C VAL A 204 14.42 -5.86 22.49
N ALA A 205 14.25 -6.98 21.78
CA ALA A 205 14.24 -8.32 22.38
C ALA A 205 15.55 -8.61 23.13
N THR A 206 16.69 -8.26 22.54
CA THR A 206 18.02 -8.45 23.16
C THR A 206 18.17 -7.61 24.43
N LEU A 207 17.67 -6.37 24.42
CA LEU A 207 17.70 -5.49 25.58
C LEU A 207 16.83 -6.02 26.72
N VAL A 208 15.63 -6.53 26.41
CA VAL A 208 14.73 -7.17 27.39
C VAL A 208 15.38 -8.39 28.00
N LEU A 209 15.97 -9.30 27.20
CA LEU A 209 16.67 -10.48 27.72
C LEU A 209 17.84 -10.10 28.64
N ARG A 210 18.66 -9.12 28.26
CA ARG A 210 19.78 -8.65 29.10
C ARG A 210 19.31 -8.06 30.43
N SER A 211 18.17 -7.38 30.43
CA SER A 211 17.57 -6.82 31.66
C SER A 211 17.02 -7.91 32.59
N ALA A 212 16.49 -9.00 32.02
CA ALA A 212 15.96 -10.13 32.79
C ALA A 212 17.08 -10.95 33.46
N VAL A 213 18.22 -11.15 32.77
CA VAL A 213 19.37 -11.91 33.29
C VAL A 213 20.12 -11.16 34.39
N ARG A 214 20.06 -9.82 34.40
CA ARG A 214 20.73 -8.99 35.42
C ARG A 214 19.97 -8.84 36.73
N ARG A 215 19.00 -9.70 37.07
CA ARG A 215 18.49 -9.72 38.45
C ARG A 215 19.60 -10.25 39.36
N PRO A 216 20.19 -9.43 40.25
CA PRO A 216 21.18 -9.92 41.18
C PRO A 216 20.51 -10.97 42.06
N ARG A 217 21.10 -12.18 42.06
CA ARG A 217 20.76 -13.27 42.96
C ARG A 217 20.91 -12.71 44.37
N ARG A 218 19.77 -12.35 44.99
CA ARG A 218 19.70 -11.83 46.35
C ARG A 218 20.32 -12.91 47.23
N ALA A 219 21.52 -12.64 47.73
CA ALA A 219 22.23 -13.56 48.60
C ALA A 219 21.38 -13.76 49.85
N ASP A 220 20.93 -15.00 50.06
CA ASP A 220 20.40 -15.44 51.35
C ASP A 220 21.52 -15.28 52.38
N SER A 221 21.40 -14.27 53.24
CA SER A 221 22.29 -14.15 54.40
C SER A 221 21.99 -15.30 55.37
N PRO A 222 23.02 -16.07 55.78
CA PRO A 222 22.83 -17.18 56.70
C PRO A 222 22.49 -16.67 58.10
N ARG A 223 21.57 -17.38 58.75
CA ARG A 223 21.40 -17.37 60.22
C ARG A 223 22.76 -17.55 60.89
N VAL A 224 23.13 -16.65 61.78
CA VAL A 224 24.06 -16.93 62.88
C VAL A 224 23.35 -16.62 64.20
N VAL A 225 23.10 -17.71 64.91
CA VAL A 225 22.62 -17.83 66.28
C VAL A 225 23.75 -17.43 67.24
N SER A 226 23.38 -17.19 68.50
CA SER A 226 24.19 -17.28 69.74
C SER A 226 25.20 -16.16 70.06
N THR A 227 25.45 -15.70 71.30
CA THR A 227 24.90 -15.85 72.68
C THR A 227 25.75 -14.88 73.57
N ILE A 228 25.28 -14.55 74.77
CA ILE A 228 26.04 -14.35 76.03
C ILE A 228 26.19 -12.91 76.59
N GLU A 229 25.60 -12.76 77.79
CA GLU A 229 25.96 -12.00 79.01
C GLU A 229 26.55 -10.58 78.93
N SER A 230 25.93 -9.67 79.69
CA SER A 230 26.64 -9.03 80.80
C SER A 230 25.67 -8.56 81.89
N LEU A 231 25.97 -8.98 83.11
CA LEU A 231 25.34 -8.67 84.39
C LEU A 231 25.36 -7.17 84.70
N ALA A 232 24.34 -6.70 85.43
CA ALA A 232 24.55 -5.83 86.59
C ALA A 232 23.40 -5.98 87.62
N PRO A 233 23.71 -6.24 88.90
CA PRO A 233 22.74 -6.33 89.99
C PRO A 233 22.72 -5.08 90.89
N ARG A 234 21.67 -4.97 91.72
CA ARG A 234 21.49 -4.25 93.01
C ARG A 234 20.30 -3.29 92.98
N ALA A 235 19.19 -3.60 93.66
CA ALA A 235 18.94 -3.64 95.11
C ALA A 235 18.07 -2.41 95.46
N ALA A 236 16.79 -2.64 95.79
CA ALA A 236 16.23 -2.60 97.16
C ALA A 236 16.14 -1.16 97.69
N GLU A 237 14.96 -0.58 97.84
CA GLU A 237 14.05 -0.59 99.01
C GLU A 237 12.94 0.44 98.66
N ARG A 238 11.68 0.44 99.12
CA ARG A 238 11.08 0.06 100.40
C ARG A 238 9.54 0.01 100.26
N LYS A 239 8.95 -0.64 101.26
CA LYS A 239 7.55 -1.02 101.55
C LYS A 239 6.49 0.12 101.60
N PRO A 240 5.18 -0.23 101.70
CA PRO A 240 4.03 0.66 101.47
C PRO A 240 3.85 1.77 102.50
#